data_AF-A0A974Z512-F1
#
_entry.id   AF-A0A974Z512-F1
#
_cell.length_a   1.000
_cell.length_b   1.000
_cell.length_c   1.000
_cell.angle_alpha   90.00
_cell.angle_beta   90.00
_cell.angle_gamma   90.00
#
_symmetry.space_group_name_H-M   'P 1'
#
loop_
_entity.id
_entity.type
_entity.pdbx_description
1 polymer ?
#
loop_
_entity_poly.entity_id
_entity_poly.type
_entity_poly.pdbx_seq_one_letter_code
_entity_poly.pdbx_strand_id
1 'polypeptide(L)'
;MDVWGYPHELEYRREVGAMRVHEYTELVDDMGFVLEHRSERYAGWTVRYGAACAHDFLARQHAKPGSYVVSVFRLFPDARKHVVTLRMNWPAKPAEIHPTEIAALGRR
;
A
#
# COMPACT_ATOMS: atom_id res chain seq x y z
N MET A 1 16.20 -22.31 7.65
CA MET A 1 14.82 -22.43 8.15
C MET A 1 13.96 -22.42 6.91
N ASP A 2 13.35 -23.55 6.55
CA ASP A 2 12.50 -23.61 5.36
C ASP A 2 11.33 -22.65 5.56
N VAL A 3 11.28 -21.59 4.74
CA VAL A 3 10.20 -20.63 4.80
C VAL A 3 9.02 -21.26 4.07
N TRP A 4 8.21 -22.02 4.81
CA TRP A 4 6.92 -22.50 4.35
C TRP A 4 6.00 -21.29 4.19
N GLY A 5 5.68 -20.92 2.95
CA GLY A 5 4.82 -19.78 2.65
C GLY A 5 5.27 -18.98 1.43
N TYR A 6 4.68 -17.81 1.29
CA TYR A 6 4.91 -16.80 0.27
C TYR A 6 5.21 -15.47 0.95
N PRO A 7 6.35 -15.37 1.66
CA PRO A 7 6.71 -14.17 2.40
C PRO A 7 7.00 -13.02 1.42
N HIS A 8 6.41 -11.88 1.71
CA HIS A 8 6.64 -10.63 1.01
C HIS A 8 6.91 -9.50 1.99
N GLU A 9 7.71 -8.55 1.54
CA GLU A 9 7.96 -7.28 2.19
C GLU A 9 7.42 -6.16 1.30
N LEU A 10 6.63 -5.27 1.89
CA LEU A 10 6.14 -4.07 1.23
C LEU A 10 6.75 -2.85 1.91
N GLU A 11 7.54 -2.09 1.16
CA GLU A 11 8.12 -0.83 1.62
C GLU A 11 7.26 0.34 1.13
N TYR A 12 6.78 1.16 2.07
CA TYR A 12 5.94 2.31 1.80
C TYR A 12 6.76 3.60 1.95
N ARG A 13 7.01 4.27 0.83
CA ARG A 13 7.69 5.57 0.82
C ARG A 13 6.73 6.68 0.46
N ARG A 14 6.52 7.64 1.34
CA ARG A 14 5.72 8.84 1.04
C ARG A 14 6.57 9.86 0.32
N GLU A 15 6.01 10.46 -0.73
CA GLU A 15 6.65 11.53 -1.47
C GLU A 15 6.43 12.87 -0.77
N VAL A 16 7.52 13.57 -0.45
CA VAL A 16 7.53 14.86 0.24
C VAL A 16 8.44 15.80 -0.55
N GLY A 17 7.85 16.67 -1.35
CA GLY A 17 8.59 17.49 -2.32
C GLY A 17 9.33 16.62 -3.33
N ALA A 18 10.64 16.80 -3.46
CA ALA A 18 11.49 15.99 -4.34
C ALA A 18 12.00 14.69 -3.68
N MET A 19 11.68 14.44 -2.41
CA MET A 19 12.20 13.31 -1.65
C MET A 19 11.17 12.20 -1.48
N ARG A 20 11.67 10.98 -1.22
CA ARG A 20 10.88 9.82 -0.81
C ARG A 20 11.31 9.41 0.59
N VAL A 21 10.40 9.56 1.54
CA VAL A 21 10.62 9.21 2.94
C VAL A 21 10.05 7.82 3.18
N HIS A 22 10.87 6.88 3.66
CA HIS A 22 10.40 5.56 4.09
C HIS A 22 9.57 5.72 5.36
N GLU A 23 8.27 5.45 5.27
CA GLU A 23 7.36 5.57 6.42
C GLU A 23 7.04 4.22 7.05
N TYR A 24 6.82 3.18 6.24
CA TYR A 24 6.41 1.87 6.75
C TYR A 24 7.09 0.72 6.03
N THR A 25 7.23 -0.38 6.74
CA THR A 25 7.52 -1.71 6.19
C THR A 25 6.45 -2.67 6.68
N GLU A 26 5.84 -3.42 5.77
CA GLU A 26 4.90 -4.48 6.09
C GLU A 26 5.49 -5.82 5.67
N LEU A 27 5.44 -6.82 6.55
CA LEU A 27 5.78 -8.20 6.24
C LEU A 27 4.50 -9.00 6.18
N VAL A 28 4.26 -9.68 5.06
CA VAL A 28 3.07 -10.50 4.82
C VAL A 28 3.47 -11.88 4.33
N ASP A 29 2.70 -12.90 4.68
CA ASP A 29 2.77 -14.20 4.05
C ASP A 29 1.53 -14.36 3.14
N ASP A 30 1.71 -14.14 1.84
CA ASP A 30 0.59 -13.93 0.92
C ASP A 30 0.82 -14.54 -0.46
N MET A 31 -0.05 -15.48 -0.83
CA MET A 31 -0.05 -16.12 -2.14
C MET A 31 -0.52 -15.21 -3.27
N GLY A 32 -1.22 -14.12 -2.99
CA GLY A 32 -1.85 -13.31 -4.02
C GLY A 32 -0.87 -12.73 -5.05
N PHE A 33 0.38 -12.46 -4.67
CA PHE A 33 1.43 -12.01 -5.59
C PHE A 33 1.97 -13.08 -6.54
N VAL A 34 1.60 -14.35 -6.34
CA VAL A 34 2.03 -15.48 -7.18
C VAL A 34 0.87 -16.20 -7.88
N LEU A 35 -0.38 -15.79 -7.69
CA LEU A 35 -1.55 -16.49 -8.24
C LEU A 35 -1.72 -16.38 -9.76
N GLU A 36 -1.26 -15.29 -10.38
CA GLU A 36 -1.30 -15.16 -11.85
C GLU A 36 -0.02 -15.72 -12.45
N HIS A 37 -0.18 -16.67 -13.38
CA HIS A 37 0.93 -17.41 -13.98
C HIS A 37 1.14 -17.04 -15.46
N ARG A 38 0.17 -16.34 -16.08
CA ARG A 38 0.27 -15.87 -17.45
C ARG A 38 1.12 -14.62 -17.52
N SER A 39 2.27 -14.72 -18.19
CA SER A 39 3.26 -13.64 -18.27
C SER A 39 2.66 -12.32 -18.77
N GLU A 40 1.74 -12.38 -19.72
CA GLU A 40 1.11 -11.21 -20.32
C GLU A 40 0.13 -10.49 -19.38
N ARG A 41 -0.34 -11.16 -18.32
CA ARG A 41 -1.26 -10.58 -17.32
C ARG A 41 -0.60 -10.28 -15.99
N TYR A 42 0.56 -10.88 -15.73
CA TYR A 42 1.22 -10.82 -14.43
C TYR A 42 1.51 -9.40 -13.94
N ALA A 43 1.99 -8.52 -14.83
CA ALA A 43 2.27 -7.12 -14.49
C ALA A 43 0.99 -6.36 -14.08
N GLY A 44 -0.10 -6.51 -14.84
CA GLY A 44 -1.38 -5.89 -14.50
C GLY A 44 -1.99 -6.46 -13.22
N TRP A 45 -1.85 -7.77 -13.01
CA TRP A 45 -2.30 -8.44 -11.79
C TRP A 45 -1.58 -7.91 -10.55
N THR A 46 -0.24 -7.92 -10.55
CA THR A 46 0.57 -7.52 -9.38
C THR A 46 0.38 -6.05 -9.01
N VAL A 47 0.18 -5.16 -9.99
CA VAL A 47 -0.17 -3.74 -9.72
C VAL A 47 -1.53 -3.63 -9.03
N ARG A 48 -2.57 -4.26 -9.58
CA ARG A 48 -3.93 -4.17 -9.01
C ARG A 48 -3.99 -4.80 -7.62
N TYR A 49 -3.37 -5.97 -7.46
CA TYR A 49 -3.35 -6.68 -6.20
C TYR A 49 -2.54 -5.92 -5.14
N GLY A 50 -1.34 -5.47 -5.50
CA GLY A 50 -0.50 -4.66 -4.60
C GLY A 50 -1.17 -3.36 -4.18
N ALA A 51 -1.94 -2.71 -5.07
CA ALA A 51 -2.69 -1.50 -4.72
C ALA A 51 -3.80 -1.80 -3.68
N ALA A 52 -4.47 -2.95 -3.77
CA ALA A 52 -5.46 -3.37 -2.79
C ALA A 52 -4.82 -3.65 -1.42
N CYS A 53 -3.70 -4.38 -1.38
CA CYS A 53 -2.94 -4.63 -0.15
C CYS A 53 -2.49 -3.30 0.50
N ALA A 54 -1.91 -2.40 -0.31
CA ALA A 54 -1.43 -1.11 0.17
C ALA A 54 -2.56 -0.23 0.72
N HIS A 55 -3.72 -0.22 0.07
CA HIS A 55 -4.87 0.53 0.55
C HIS A 55 -5.35 0.02 1.93
N ASP A 56 -5.46 -1.30 2.10
CA ASP A 56 -5.87 -1.89 3.37
C ASP A 56 -4.85 -1.58 4.48
N PHE A 57 -3.56 -1.75 4.21
CA PHE A 57 -2.51 -1.45 5.19
C PHE A 57 -2.49 0.02 5.60
N LEU A 58 -2.51 0.97 4.64
CA LEU A 58 -2.50 2.39 4.94
C LEU A 58 -3.75 2.83 5.72
N ALA A 59 -4.90 2.19 5.47
CA ALA A 59 -6.11 2.40 6.25
C ALA A 59 -5.91 2.01 7.72
N ARG A 60 -5.38 0.80 7.96
CA ARG A 60 -5.10 0.26 9.30
C ARG A 60 -4.06 1.10 10.06
N GLN A 61 -3.06 1.62 9.38
CA GLN A 61 -2.05 2.50 9.98
C GLN A 61 -2.54 3.93 10.21
N HIS A 62 -3.73 4.28 9.73
CA HIS A 62 -4.20 5.68 9.68
C HIS A 62 -3.13 6.60 9.07
N ALA A 63 -2.53 6.14 7.97
CA ALA A 63 -1.37 6.77 7.37
C ALA A 63 -1.65 8.22 6.96
N LYS A 64 -0.59 9.04 6.97
CA LYS A 64 -0.67 10.44 6.55
C LYS A 64 -1.10 10.54 5.09
N PRO A 65 -1.95 11.52 4.73
CA PRO A 65 -2.33 11.74 3.34
C PRO A 65 -1.11 12.04 2.45
N GLY A 66 -1.19 11.68 1.18
CA GLY A 66 -0.17 12.01 0.18
C GLY A 66 0.09 10.90 -0.82
N SER A 67 1.06 11.11 -1.70
CA SER A 67 1.48 10.10 -2.68
C SER A 67 2.47 9.13 -2.06
N TYR A 68 2.18 7.84 -2.21
CA TYR A 68 3.04 6.75 -1.76
C TYR A 68 3.59 5.99 -2.97
N VAL A 69 4.87 5.65 -2.89
CA VAL A 69 5.51 4.64 -3.73
C VAL A 69 5.66 3.39 -2.88
N VAL A 70 5.02 2.32 -3.31
CA VAL A 70 5.03 1.03 -2.62
C VAL A 70 5.85 0.06 -3.44
N SER A 71 6.92 -0.46 -2.85
CA SER A 71 7.78 -1.48 -3.47
C SER A 71 7.55 -2.81 -2.79
N VAL A 72 7.18 -3.82 -3.58
CA VAL A 72 6.90 -5.18 -3.11
C VAL A 72 8.09 -6.06 -3.45
N PHE A 73 8.55 -6.82 -2.46
CA PHE A 73 9.61 -7.80 -2.60
C PHE A 73 9.10 -9.16 -2.13
N ARG A 74 9.44 -10.22 -2.85
CA ARG A 74 9.33 -11.59 -2.36
C ARG A 74 10.58 -11.94 -1.59
N LEU A 75 10.43 -12.49 -0.40
CA LEU A 75 11.53 -12.89 0.45
C LEU A 75 11.92 -14.35 0.19
N PHE A 76 13.22 -14.58 0.19
CA PHE A 76 13.88 -15.89 0.16
C PHE A 76 14.87 -15.92 1.33
N PRO A 77 15.35 -17.09 1.78
CA PRO A 77 16.23 -17.19 2.95
C PRO A 77 17.43 -16.23 2.93
N ASP A 78 18.04 -16.04 1.75
CA ASP A 78 19.27 -15.25 1.61
C ASP A 78 19.12 -14.04 0.66
N ALA A 79 17.89 -13.75 0.21
CA ALA A 79 17.66 -12.71 -0.80
C ALA A 79 16.26 -12.15 -0.75
N ARG A 80 16.07 -10.97 -1.33
CA ARG A 80 14.76 -10.44 -1.69
C ARG A 80 14.70 -10.16 -3.18
N LYS A 81 13.61 -10.56 -3.82
CA LYS A 81 13.37 -10.32 -5.25
C LYS A 81 12.27 -9.29 -5.40
N HIS A 82 12.56 -8.22 -6.14
CA HIS A 82 11.54 -7.23 -6.49
C HIS A 82 10.41 -7.88 -7.30
N VAL A 83 9.17 -7.58 -6.93
CA VAL A 83 7.95 -8.06 -7.61
C VAL A 83 7.34 -6.94 -8.42
N VAL A 84 7.02 -5.82 -7.76
CA VAL A 84 6.38 -4.66 -8.40
C VAL A 84 6.66 -3.40 -7.60
N THR A 85 6.73 -2.25 -8.28
CA THR A 85 6.64 -0.94 -7.63
C THR A 85 5.43 -0.22 -8.19
N LEU A 86 4.55 0.25 -7.30
CA LEU A 86 3.38 1.03 -7.67
C LEU A 86 3.40 2.39 -7.00
N ARG A 87 2.72 3.35 -7.60
CA ARG A 87 2.48 4.68 -7.03
C ARG A 87 0.98 4.83 -6.81
N MET A 88 0.60 5.29 -5.63
CA MET A 88 -0.80 5.54 -5.30
C MET A 88 -0.96 6.84 -4.51
N ASN A 89 -2.12 7.47 -4.63
CA ASN A 89 -2.48 8.61 -3.81
C ASN A 89 -3.32 8.14 -2.62
N TRP A 90 -2.91 8.47 -1.41
CA TRP A 90 -3.65 8.20 -0.18
C TRP A 90 -4.39 9.47 0.24
N PRO A 91 -5.74 9.46 0.26
CA PRO A 91 -6.53 10.66 0.46
C PRO A 91 -6.43 11.17 1.90
N ALA A 92 -6.72 12.46 2.08
CA ALA A 92 -7.05 12.98 3.40
C ALA A 92 -8.35 12.30 3.86
N LYS A 93 -8.37 11.82 5.12
CA LYS A 93 -9.66 11.53 5.75
C LYS A 93 -10.47 12.82 5.67
N PRO A 94 -11.71 12.79 5.14
CA PRO A 94 -12.59 13.93 5.23
C PRO A 94 -12.63 14.36 6.69
N ALA A 95 -12.52 15.67 6.95
CA ALA A 95 -12.83 16.18 8.28
C ALA A 95 -14.26 15.69 8.59
N GLU A 96 -14.40 14.94 9.67
CA GLU A 96 -15.69 14.48 10.14
C GLU A 96 -16.43 15.74 10.61
N ILE A 97 -17.23 16.34 9.71
CA ILE A 97 -18.03 17.51 10.07
C ILE A 97 -19.06 17.01 11.06
N HIS A 98 -18.94 17.44 12.31
CA HIS A 98 -19.86 17.01 13.35
C HIS A 98 -21.27 17.54 12.99
N PRO A 99 -22.36 16.77 13.15
CA PRO A 99 -23.71 17.20 12.76
C PRO A 99 -24.16 18.57 13.33
N THR A 100 -23.57 18.99 14.45
CA THR A 100 -23.78 20.32 15.05
C THR A 100 -23.25 21.48 14.22
N GLU A 101 -22.21 21.28 13.41
CA GLU A 101 -21.63 22.32 12.55
C GLU A 101 -22.50 22.54 11.29
N ILE A 102 -23.13 21.48 10.78
CA ILE A 102 -24.10 21.55 9.67
C ILE A 102 -25.34 22.39 10.08
N ALA A 103 -25.80 22.22 11.33
CA ALA A 103 -26.95 22.96 11.86
C ALA A 103 -26.70 24.47 12.06
N ALA A 104 -25.43 24.89 12.16
CA ALA A 104 -25.05 26.30 12.29
C ALA A 104 -24.95 27.01 10.93
N LEU A 105 -24.62 26.28 9.86
CA LEU A 105 -24.52 26.83 8.50
C LEU A 105 -25.87 27.08 7.82
N GLY A 106 -26.94 26.38 8.25
CA GLY A 106 -28.29 26.52 7.70
C GLY A 106 -29.14 27.65 8.32
N ARG A 107 -28.58 28.51 9.18
CA ARG A 107 -29.29 29.62 9.84
C ARG A 107 -28.78 31.01 9.42
N ARG A 108 -28.47 31.20 8.13
CA ARG A 108 -28.22 32.52 7.55
C ARG A 108 -29.14 32.77 6.38
#